data_AF-A0A7Y7UL18-F1
#
_entry.id   AF-A0A7Y7UL18-F1
#
_cell.length_a   1.000
_cell.length_b   1.000
_cell.length_c   1.000
_cell.angle_alpha   90.00
_cell.angle_beta   90.00
_cell.angle_gamma   90.00
#
_symmetry.space_group_name_H-M   'P 1'
#
loop_
_entity.id
_entity.type
_entity.pdbx_description
1 polymer ?
#
loop_
_entity_poly.entity_id
_entity_poly.type
_entity_poly.pdbx_seq_one_letter_code
_entity_poly.pdbx_strand_id
1 'polypeptide(L)'
;MLDLKEKLESLMKKRDLLEKKDETLIISDFDDTIFCRKDQLEKSQLLRENRGDLGNQVIMNIIGLENFINEHYIGKEFPKNIICQFKIGKDLILTAGFKDLQLEKIKATKLDIYNHIVVEKAPEKIYETIRYVIEDLGFIPNKIQVYEDRPEYFVENKNLIEDFLGTTLEIMFVEMIDNQNEPNLKKIA
;
A
#
# COMPACT_ATOMS: atom_id res chain seq x y z
N MET A 1 -17.75 7.82 12.43
CA MET A 1 -17.16 6.81 11.54
C MET A 1 -17.99 5.54 11.69
N LEU A 2 -18.46 4.96 10.60
CA LEU A 2 -19.11 3.64 10.63
C LEU A 2 -18.12 2.58 11.13
N ASP A 3 -18.60 1.62 11.90
CA ASP A 3 -17.82 0.46 12.33
C ASP A 3 -17.39 -0.37 11.09
N LEU A 4 -16.25 -1.06 11.16
CA LEU A 4 -15.75 -1.88 10.04
C LEU A 4 -16.82 -2.88 9.59
N LYS A 5 -17.54 -3.47 10.54
CA LYS A 5 -18.64 -4.41 10.25
C LYS A 5 -19.76 -3.78 9.43
N GLU A 6 -20.24 -2.59 9.82
CA GLU A 6 -21.30 -1.86 9.11
C GLU A 6 -20.87 -1.53 7.67
N LYS A 7 -19.61 -1.13 7.50
CA LYS A 7 -19.05 -0.88 6.16
C LYS A 7 -19.04 -2.16 5.31
N LEU A 8 -18.67 -3.30 5.87
CA LEU A 8 -18.65 -4.59 5.17
C LEU A 8 -20.06 -5.10 4.83
N GLU A 9 -21.04 -4.90 5.71
CA GLU A 9 -22.45 -5.28 5.46
C GLU A 9 -23.00 -4.59 4.19
N SER A 10 -22.58 -3.35 3.93
CA SER A 10 -22.97 -2.61 2.72
C SER A 10 -22.43 -3.23 1.42
N LEU A 11 -21.36 -4.03 1.50
CA LEU A 11 -20.71 -4.66 0.35
C LEU A 11 -21.20 -6.08 0.08
N MET A 12 -21.87 -6.73 1.05
CA MET A 12 -22.27 -8.15 0.94
C MET A 12 -23.11 -8.44 -0.31
N LYS A 13 -24.11 -7.59 -0.60
CA LYS A 13 -24.98 -7.78 -1.78
C LYS A 13 -24.22 -7.69 -3.09
N LYS A 14 -23.20 -6.83 -3.18
CA LYS A 14 -22.36 -6.69 -4.38
C LYS A 14 -21.45 -7.90 -4.51
N ARG A 15 -20.78 -8.30 -3.41
CA ARG A 15 -19.91 -9.48 -3.35
C ARG A 15 -20.61 -10.73 -3.88
N ASP A 16 -21.85 -10.98 -3.45
CA ASP A 16 -22.59 -12.21 -3.81
C ASP A 16 -22.91 -12.33 -5.30
N LEU A 17 -22.76 -11.24 -6.06
CA LEU A 17 -22.95 -11.19 -7.52
C LEU A 17 -21.65 -11.37 -8.29
N LEU A 18 -20.50 -11.38 -7.62
CA LEU A 18 -19.19 -11.44 -8.29
C LEU A 18 -18.80 -12.87 -8.63
N GLU A 19 -18.24 -13.05 -9.82
CA GLU A 19 -17.59 -14.29 -10.20
C GLU A 19 -16.26 -14.47 -9.45
N LYS A 20 -15.87 -15.73 -9.20
CA LYS A 20 -14.54 -16.08 -8.70
C LYS A 20 -13.63 -16.41 -9.87
N LYS A 21 -12.39 -15.92 -9.86
CA LYS A 21 -11.38 -16.19 -10.88
C LYS A 21 -10.14 -16.84 -10.30
N ASP A 22 -9.54 -17.76 -11.04
CA ASP A 22 -8.23 -18.32 -10.77
C ASP A 22 -7.13 -17.32 -11.15
N GLU A 23 -7.10 -16.21 -10.41
CA GLU A 23 -6.16 -15.12 -10.60
C GLU A 23 -5.63 -14.62 -9.25
N THR A 24 -4.35 -14.26 -9.23
CA THR A 24 -3.75 -13.57 -8.08
C THR A 24 -3.90 -12.06 -8.23
N LEU A 25 -4.44 -11.39 -7.22
CA LEU A 25 -4.33 -9.94 -7.03
C LEU A 25 -3.07 -9.64 -6.21
N ILE A 26 -2.24 -8.70 -6.66
CA ILE A 26 -1.11 -8.18 -5.90
C ILE A 26 -1.49 -6.82 -5.29
N ILE A 27 -1.25 -6.68 -4.00
CA ILE A 27 -1.37 -5.43 -3.25
C ILE A 27 -0.01 -5.14 -2.62
N SER A 28 0.49 -3.91 -2.74
CA SER A 28 1.73 -3.50 -2.07
C SER A 28 1.56 -2.18 -1.36
N ASP A 29 2.12 -2.05 -0.16
CA ASP A 29 2.43 -0.74 0.39
C ASP A 29 3.55 -0.06 -0.43
N PHE A 30 3.73 1.25 -0.22
CA PHE A 30 4.71 2.06 -0.91
C PHE A 30 5.94 2.37 -0.06
N ASP A 31 5.77 2.99 1.10
CA ASP A 31 6.88 3.50 1.92
C ASP A 31 7.57 2.34 2.65
N ASP A 32 8.89 2.20 2.49
CA ASP A 32 9.68 1.08 3.03
C ASP A 32 9.22 -0.31 2.54
N THR A 33 8.41 -0.37 1.48
CA THR A 33 8.01 -1.60 0.77
C THR A 33 8.41 -1.58 -0.71
N ILE A 34 8.03 -0.54 -1.45
CA ILE A 34 8.49 -0.29 -2.82
C ILE A 34 9.67 0.69 -2.82
N PHE A 35 9.58 1.72 -1.98
CA PHE A 35 10.55 2.81 -1.93
C PHE A 35 11.06 3.03 -0.51
N CYS A 36 12.35 2.86 -0.30
CA CYS A 36 13.00 3.01 0.99
C CYS A 36 13.12 4.49 1.38
N ARG A 37 12.74 4.80 2.62
CA ARG A 37 12.85 6.16 3.18
C ARG A 37 14.18 6.42 3.89
N LYS A 38 15.05 5.41 3.99
CA LYS A 38 16.33 5.48 4.72
C LYS A 38 17.17 6.69 4.31
N ASP A 39 17.35 6.93 3.01
CA ASP A 39 18.11 8.09 2.50
C ASP A 39 17.55 9.44 2.99
N GLN A 40 16.22 9.56 3.08
CA GLN A 40 15.54 10.78 3.54
C GLN A 40 15.87 11.02 5.01
N LEU A 41 15.80 9.95 5.81
CA LEU A 41 16.11 9.98 7.23
C LEU A 41 17.60 10.21 7.47
N GLU A 42 18.51 9.67 6.67
CA GLU A 42 19.95 9.90 6.85
C GLU A 42 20.36 11.35 6.54
N LYS A 43 19.73 11.97 5.53
CA LYS A 43 20.05 13.33 5.09
C LYS A 43 19.39 14.43 5.92
N SER A 44 18.31 14.14 6.63
CA SER A 44 17.56 15.16 7.38
C SER A 44 17.38 14.79 8.85
N GLN A 45 18.11 15.48 9.73
CA GLN A 45 17.89 15.40 11.19
C GLN A 45 16.44 15.77 11.54
N LEU A 46 15.90 16.80 10.88
CA LEU A 46 14.53 17.26 11.08
C LEU A 46 13.51 16.14 10.82
N LEU A 47 13.68 15.34 9.78
CA LEU A 47 12.80 14.20 9.49
C LEU A 47 13.04 13.01 10.43
N ARG A 48 14.27 12.80 10.93
CA ARG A 48 14.54 11.74 11.93
C ARG A 48 13.83 12.00 13.24
N GLU A 49 13.84 13.27 13.68
CA GLU A 49 13.28 13.71 14.96
C GLU A 49 11.76 13.86 14.90
N ASN A 50 11.20 14.04 13.71
CA ASN A 50 9.76 14.21 13.49
C ASN A 50 9.22 13.08 12.62
N ARG A 51 8.80 11.97 13.25
CA ARG A 51 8.20 10.82 12.55
C ARG A 51 6.68 10.85 12.54
N GLY A 52 6.08 10.09 11.63
CA GLY A 52 4.62 9.99 11.48
C GLY A 52 4.01 11.34 11.08
N ASP A 53 2.91 11.72 11.72
CA ASP A 53 2.17 12.93 11.38
C ASP A 53 3.00 14.21 11.53
N LEU A 54 3.92 14.27 12.51
CA LEU A 54 4.83 15.40 12.67
C LEU A 54 5.78 15.53 11.48
N GLY A 55 6.27 14.40 10.96
CA GLY A 55 7.11 14.38 9.76
C GLY A 55 6.36 14.89 8.54
N ASN A 56 5.10 14.49 8.39
CA ASN A 56 4.23 15.00 7.33
C ASN A 56 4.03 16.52 7.45
N GLN A 57 3.78 17.04 8.65
CA GLN A 57 3.64 18.48 8.89
C GLN A 57 4.92 19.25 8.59
N VAL A 58 6.08 18.71 8.97
CA VAL A 58 7.40 19.26 8.63
C VAL A 58 7.58 19.36 7.11
N ILE A 59 7.25 18.29 6.38
CA ILE A 59 7.34 18.29 4.92
C ILE A 59 6.42 19.36 4.33
N MET A 60 5.16 19.41 4.76
CA MET A 60 4.18 20.32 4.18
C MET A 60 4.45 21.79 4.50
N ASN A 61 4.86 22.10 5.73
CA ASN A 61 4.91 23.48 6.22
C ASN A 61 6.31 24.10 6.21
N ILE A 62 7.37 23.28 6.25
CA ILE A 62 8.75 23.75 6.39
C ILE A 62 9.56 23.46 5.12
N ILE A 63 9.59 22.20 4.68
CA ILE A 63 10.39 21.80 3.51
C ILE A 63 9.69 22.24 2.21
N GLY A 64 8.37 22.09 2.17
CA GLY A 64 7.55 22.23 0.98
C GLY A 64 7.46 20.91 0.22
N LEU A 65 6.24 20.51 -0.14
CA LEU A 65 5.96 19.26 -0.85
C LEU A 65 6.77 19.12 -2.14
N GLU A 66 6.77 20.16 -2.98
CA GLU A 66 7.50 20.16 -4.26
C GLU A 66 9.01 19.92 -4.07
N ASN A 67 9.62 20.66 -3.13
CA ASN A 67 11.06 20.52 -2.82
C ASN A 67 11.37 19.10 -2.34
N PHE A 68 10.55 18.57 -1.43
CA PHE A 68 10.71 17.23 -0.89
C PHE A 68 10.63 16.15 -1.99
N ILE A 69 9.65 16.25 -2.89
CA ILE A 69 9.47 15.31 -4.00
C ILE A 69 10.62 15.39 -5.00
N ASN A 70 11.05 16.60 -5.37
CA ASN A 70 12.16 16.84 -6.28
C ASN A 70 13.48 16.26 -5.73
N GLU A 71 13.75 16.44 -4.43
CA GLU A 71 14.99 15.98 -3.81
C GLU A 71 15.05 14.45 -3.66
N HIS A 72 13.93 13.85 -3.23
CA HIS A 72 13.93 12.48 -2.72
C HIS A 72 13.28 11.44 -3.62
N TYR A 73 12.51 11.82 -4.65
CA TYR A 73 11.76 10.87 -5.48
C TYR A 73 12.01 11.03 -6.98
N ILE A 74 12.03 12.26 -7.50
CA ILE A 74 12.17 12.45 -8.95
C ILE A 74 13.51 11.90 -9.45
N GLY A 75 13.43 10.99 -10.42
CA GLY A 75 14.59 10.37 -11.06
C GLY A 75 15.37 9.41 -10.15
N LYS A 76 14.85 9.08 -8.96
CA LYS A 76 15.47 8.08 -8.09
C LYS A 76 15.10 6.68 -8.57
N GLU A 77 16.11 5.82 -8.58
CA GLU A 77 15.91 4.39 -8.80
C GLU A 77 15.41 3.74 -7.51
N PHE A 78 14.71 2.61 -7.65
CA PHE A 78 14.25 1.76 -6.57
C PHE A 78 14.17 0.30 -7.09
N PRO A 79 14.22 -0.70 -6.20
CA PRO A 79 14.13 -2.11 -6.57
C PRO A 79 12.81 -2.41 -7.28
N LYS A 80 12.87 -3.26 -8.31
CA LYS A 80 11.71 -3.50 -9.20
C LYS A 80 11.10 -4.88 -9.02
N ASN A 81 11.63 -5.74 -8.15
CA ASN A 81 11.13 -7.10 -7.96
C ASN A 81 9.62 -7.19 -7.63
N ILE A 82 9.08 -6.28 -6.82
CA ILE A 82 7.65 -6.27 -6.49
C ILE A 82 6.86 -5.72 -7.68
N ILE A 83 7.24 -4.53 -8.18
CA ILE A 83 6.50 -3.82 -9.24
C ILE A 83 6.54 -4.55 -10.59
N CYS A 84 7.61 -5.29 -10.92
CA CYS A 84 7.68 -6.02 -12.19
C CYS A 84 6.64 -7.15 -12.30
N GLN A 85 6.03 -7.55 -11.18
CA GLN A 85 4.95 -8.54 -11.13
C GLN A 85 3.56 -7.90 -11.35
N PHE A 86 3.44 -6.57 -11.25
CA PHE A 86 2.17 -5.87 -11.32
C PHE A 86 1.60 -5.85 -12.74
N LYS A 87 0.29 -6.01 -12.83
CA LYS A 87 -0.52 -5.82 -14.03
C LYS A 87 -1.31 -4.52 -13.92
N ILE A 88 -1.14 -3.67 -14.93
CA ILE A 88 -1.89 -2.41 -15.09
C ILE A 88 -3.40 -2.71 -15.13
N GLY A 89 -4.17 -1.86 -14.45
CA GLY A 89 -5.63 -1.99 -14.35
C GLY A 89 -6.13 -3.09 -13.42
N LYS A 90 -5.23 -3.80 -12.72
CA LYS A 90 -5.61 -4.91 -11.81
C LYS A 90 -4.93 -4.83 -10.45
N ASP A 91 -3.60 -4.71 -10.41
CA ASP A 91 -2.84 -4.72 -9.15
C ASP A 91 -2.80 -3.33 -8.51
N LEU A 92 -2.62 -3.30 -7.18
CA LEU A 92 -2.92 -2.13 -6.35
C LEU A 92 -1.72 -1.71 -5.50
N ILE A 93 -1.41 -0.42 -5.51
CA ILE A 93 -0.60 0.23 -4.47
C ILE A 93 -1.54 0.75 -3.39
N LEU A 94 -1.45 0.23 -2.17
CA LEU A 94 -2.31 0.60 -1.05
C LEU A 94 -1.48 1.12 0.10
N THR A 95 -1.45 2.43 0.27
CA THR A 95 -0.60 3.10 1.26
C THR A 95 -1.38 3.96 2.24
N ALA A 96 -0.78 4.26 3.38
CA ALA A 96 -1.36 5.08 4.43
C ALA A 96 -0.57 6.38 4.63
N GLY A 97 -1.28 7.46 4.95
CA GLY A 97 -0.68 8.73 5.35
C GLY A 97 -1.32 9.93 4.67
N PHE A 98 -0.57 11.03 4.60
CA PHE A 98 -1.08 12.28 4.06
C PHE A 98 -1.29 12.18 2.54
N LYS A 99 -2.55 12.32 2.10
CA LYS A 99 -2.99 12.00 0.74
C LYS A 99 -2.15 12.67 -0.35
N ASP A 100 -2.03 14.00 -0.29
CA ASP A 100 -1.32 14.75 -1.34
C ASP A 100 0.15 14.36 -1.43
N LEU A 101 0.78 14.10 -0.28
CA LEU A 101 2.16 13.64 -0.23
C LEU A 101 2.32 12.25 -0.85
N GLN A 102 1.47 11.29 -0.49
CA GLN A 102 1.57 9.93 -1.05
C GLN A 102 1.30 9.90 -2.56
N LEU A 103 0.32 10.67 -3.04
CA LEU A 103 0.03 10.75 -4.47
C LEU A 103 1.20 11.34 -5.27
N GLU A 104 1.84 12.41 -4.77
CA GLU A 104 3.00 12.98 -5.46
C GLU A 104 4.22 12.05 -5.45
N LYS A 105 4.43 11.25 -4.40
CA LYS A 105 5.49 10.21 -4.39
C LYS A 105 5.26 9.14 -5.46
N ILE A 106 4.03 8.63 -5.57
CA ILE A 106 3.65 7.62 -6.56
C ILE A 106 3.85 8.16 -7.98
N LYS A 107 3.43 9.39 -8.23
CA LYS A 107 3.63 10.07 -9.52
C LYS A 107 5.11 10.31 -9.84
N ALA A 108 5.89 10.79 -8.87
CA ALA A 108 7.32 11.05 -9.05
C ALA A 108 8.13 9.78 -9.37
N THR A 109 7.67 8.62 -8.89
CA THR A 109 8.23 7.30 -9.19
C THR A 109 7.64 6.64 -10.45
N LYS A 110 6.73 7.33 -11.16
CA LYS A 110 6.02 6.87 -12.36
C LYS A 110 5.19 5.60 -12.14
N LEU A 111 4.70 5.41 -10.92
CA LEU A 111 3.85 4.28 -10.54
C LEU A 111 2.36 4.64 -10.56
N ASP A 112 2.01 5.87 -10.94
CA ASP A 112 0.64 6.35 -11.13
C ASP A 112 -0.10 5.66 -12.29
N ILE A 113 0.61 4.89 -13.11
CA ILE A 113 0.03 3.99 -14.11
C ILE A 113 -0.70 2.78 -13.51
N TYR A 114 -0.42 2.44 -12.25
CA TYR A 114 -1.09 1.37 -11.51
C TYR A 114 -2.24 1.92 -10.68
N ASN A 115 -3.19 1.05 -10.34
CA ASN A 115 -4.24 1.43 -9.40
C ASN A 115 -3.60 1.75 -8.05
N HIS A 116 -4.06 2.82 -7.41
CA HIS A 116 -3.55 3.23 -6.12
C HIS A 116 -4.63 3.84 -5.23
N ILE A 117 -4.56 3.51 -3.95
CA ILE A 117 -5.45 4.02 -2.91
C ILE A 117 -4.57 4.54 -1.76
N VAL A 118 -4.90 5.74 -1.28
CA VAL A 118 -4.29 6.32 -0.08
C VAL A 118 -5.35 6.40 1.01
N VAL A 119 -5.11 5.69 2.11
CA VAL A 119 -5.91 5.79 3.34
C VAL A 119 -5.26 6.72 4.34
N GLU A 120 -6.02 7.23 5.31
CA GLU A 120 -5.44 8.09 6.35
C GLU A 120 -4.57 7.27 7.30
N LYS A 121 -5.04 6.07 7.66
CA LYS A 121 -4.40 5.21 8.67
C LYS A 121 -4.29 3.76 8.21
N ALA A 122 -3.22 3.09 8.61
CA ALA A 122 -2.95 1.70 8.24
C ALA A 122 -4.11 0.70 8.50
N PRO A 123 -4.89 0.75 9.60
CA PRO A 123 -6.04 -0.15 9.79
C PRO A 123 -7.10 -0.05 8.69
N GLU A 124 -7.23 1.10 8.03
CA GLU A 124 -8.25 1.32 6.99
C GLU A 124 -7.95 0.54 5.71
N LYS A 125 -6.69 0.10 5.52
CA LYS A 125 -6.28 -0.75 4.38
C LYS A 125 -7.09 -2.05 4.31
N ILE A 126 -7.55 -2.58 5.43
CA ILE A 126 -8.35 -3.82 5.48
C ILE A 126 -9.68 -3.63 4.75
N TYR A 127 -10.38 -2.53 5.06
CA TYR A 127 -11.62 -2.20 4.38
C TYR A 127 -11.38 -1.89 2.90
N GLU A 128 -10.37 -1.08 2.59
CA GLU A 128 -10.08 -0.71 1.19
C GLU A 128 -9.65 -1.89 0.33
N THR A 129 -8.97 -2.89 0.91
CA THR A 129 -8.67 -4.15 0.21
C THR A 129 -9.95 -4.84 -0.24
N ILE A 130 -10.91 -5.02 0.68
CA ILE A 130 -12.19 -5.68 0.39
C ILE A 130 -13.03 -4.84 -0.58
N ARG A 131 -13.11 -3.52 -0.35
CA ARG A 131 -13.86 -2.59 -1.20
C ARG A 131 -13.29 -2.60 -2.62
N TYR A 132 -11.98 -2.53 -2.77
CA TYR A 132 -11.31 -2.57 -4.08
C TYR A 132 -11.64 -3.85 -4.85
N VAL A 133 -11.54 -5.02 -4.21
CA VAL A 133 -11.92 -6.30 -4.86
C VAL A 133 -13.36 -6.26 -5.37
N ILE A 134 -14.28 -5.69 -4.59
CA ILE A 134 -15.71 -5.74 -4.89
C ILE A 134 -16.14 -4.69 -5.90
N GLU A 135 -15.65 -3.46 -5.77
CA GLU A 135 -16.17 -2.32 -6.50
C GLU A 135 -15.30 -1.93 -7.69
N ASP A 136 -13.98 -2.09 -7.58
CA ASP A 136 -13.03 -1.63 -8.60
C ASP A 136 -12.53 -2.80 -9.46
N LEU A 137 -12.12 -3.91 -8.84
CA LEU A 137 -11.66 -5.11 -9.56
C LEU A 137 -12.83 -5.85 -10.22
N GLY A 138 -13.99 -5.89 -9.56
CA GLY A 138 -15.23 -6.44 -10.12
C GLY A 138 -15.27 -7.97 -10.24
N PHE A 139 -14.35 -8.67 -9.60
CA PHE A 139 -14.37 -10.12 -9.43
C PHE A 139 -13.56 -10.51 -8.18
N ILE A 140 -13.81 -11.72 -7.66
CA ILE A 140 -13.07 -12.23 -6.51
C ILE A 140 -11.87 -13.06 -7.00
N PRO A 141 -10.61 -12.64 -6.75
CA PRO A 141 -9.44 -13.47 -7.04
C PRO A 141 -9.41 -14.70 -6.13
N ASN A 142 -8.73 -15.77 -6.54
CA ASN A 142 -8.52 -16.93 -5.66
C ASN A 142 -7.40 -16.71 -4.64
N LYS A 143 -6.48 -15.78 -4.95
CA LYS A 143 -5.39 -15.39 -4.07
C LYS A 143 -5.21 -13.88 -4.08
N ILE A 144 -5.03 -13.30 -2.90
CA ILE A 144 -4.53 -11.94 -2.71
C ILE A 144 -3.14 -12.07 -2.10
N GLN A 145 -2.13 -11.46 -2.72
CA GLN A 145 -0.76 -11.43 -2.22
C GLN A 145 -0.43 -10.00 -1.80
N VAL A 146 -0.13 -9.81 -0.52
CA VAL A 146 0.15 -8.51 0.09
C VAL A 146 1.65 -8.38 0.37
N TYR A 147 2.25 -7.28 -0.04
CA TYR A 147 3.60 -6.87 0.32
C TYR A 147 3.53 -5.68 1.28
N GLU A 148 4.13 -5.80 2.46
CA GLU A 148 4.01 -4.78 3.52
C GLU A 148 5.19 -4.85 4.50
N ASP A 149 5.75 -3.69 4.88
CA ASP A 149 6.83 -3.58 5.88
C ASP A 149 6.29 -3.70 7.31
N ARG A 150 5.03 -3.32 7.53
CA ARG A 150 4.31 -3.40 8.81
C ARG A 150 2.99 -4.15 8.66
N PRO A 151 3.05 -5.50 8.62
CA PRO A 151 1.94 -6.33 8.20
C PRO A 151 0.90 -6.61 9.29
N GLU A 152 1.02 -6.01 10.49
CA GLU A 152 0.26 -6.40 11.68
C GLU A 152 -1.24 -6.38 11.43
N TYR A 153 -1.77 -5.33 10.80
CA TYR A 153 -3.19 -5.22 10.51
C TYR A 153 -3.68 -6.29 9.53
N PHE A 154 -2.90 -6.65 8.52
CA PHE A 154 -3.26 -7.72 7.59
C PHE A 154 -3.21 -9.09 8.27
N VAL A 155 -2.22 -9.32 9.14
CA VAL A 155 -2.10 -10.57 9.91
C VAL A 155 -3.30 -10.72 10.86
N GLU A 156 -3.62 -9.67 11.62
CA GLU A 156 -4.76 -9.66 12.56
C GLU A 156 -6.11 -9.87 11.87
N ASN A 157 -6.27 -9.34 10.64
CA ASN A 157 -7.52 -9.38 9.90
C ASN A 157 -7.53 -10.40 8.75
N LYS A 158 -6.56 -11.32 8.70
CA LYS A 158 -6.46 -12.30 7.62
C LYS A 158 -7.75 -13.10 7.46
N ASN A 159 -8.23 -13.73 8.53
CA ASN A 159 -9.43 -14.55 8.49
C ASN A 159 -10.66 -13.73 8.07
N LEU A 160 -10.75 -12.46 8.50
CA LEU A 160 -11.85 -11.59 8.08
C LEU A 160 -11.86 -11.41 6.55
N ILE A 161 -10.71 -11.14 5.94
CA ILE A 161 -10.60 -10.96 4.48
C ILE A 161 -10.91 -12.28 3.77
N GLU A 162 -10.28 -13.37 4.21
CA GLU A 162 -10.45 -14.70 3.61
C GLU A 162 -11.90 -15.19 3.70
N ASP A 163 -12.54 -15.07 4.86
CA ASP A 163 -13.94 -15.48 5.07
C ASP A 163 -14.91 -14.58 4.29
N PHE A 164 -14.66 -13.27 4.28
CA PHE A 164 -15.56 -12.32 3.63
C PHE A 164 -15.55 -12.50 2.12
N LEU A 165 -14.38 -12.64 1.49
CA LEU A 165 -14.24 -12.77 0.04
C LEU A 165 -14.26 -14.23 -0.43
N GLY A 166 -13.95 -15.19 0.45
CA GLY A 166 -13.73 -16.58 0.08
C GLY A 166 -12.52 -16.74 -0.84
N THR A 167 -11.39 -16.10 -0.49
CA THR A 167 -10.08 -16.09 -1.17
C THR A 167 -8.99 -16.55 -0.19
N THR A 168 -7.82 -16.92 -0.70
CA THR A 168 -6.60 -17.02 0.12
C THR A 168 -5.91 -15.67 0.22
N LEU A 169 -5.41 -15.30 1.40
CA LEU A 169 -4.56 -14.15 1.63
C LEU A 169 -3.14 -14.62 2.00
N GLU A 170 -2.17 -14.26 1.17
CA GLU A 170 -0.75 -14.50 1.40
C GLU A 170 -0.07 -13.18 1.77
N ILE A 171 0.62 -13.15 2.91
CA ILE A 171 1.26 -11.93 3.42
C ILE A 171 2.78 -12.10 3.34
N MET A 172 3.41 -11.22 2.59
CA MET A 172 4.85 -11.08 2.43
C MET A 172 5.33 -9.90 3.25
N PHE A 173 6.07 -10.17 4.32
CA PHE A 173 6.85 -9.17 5.02
C PHE A 173 7.99 -8.70 4.12
N VAL A 174 8.15 -7.38 4.01
CA VAL A 174 9.18 -6.72 3.20
C VAL A 174 10.15 -5.98 4.11
N GLU A 175 11.44 -6.28 3.98
CA GLU A 175 12.50 -5.52 4.63
C GLU A 175 13.35 -4.85 3.54
N MET A 176 13.13 -3.55 3.34
CA MET A 176 13.94 -2.73 2.45
C MET A 176 15.32 -2.46 3.05
N ILE A 177 16.37 -2.77 2.30
CA ILE A 177 17.76 -2.46 2.67
C ILE A 177 18.08 -1.00 2.34
N ASP A 178 17.80 -0.63 1.09
CA ASP A 178 17.92 0.70 0.49
C ASP A 178 17.17 0.72 -0.86
N ASN A 179 17.36 1.77 -1.66
CA ASN A 179 16.74 1.92 -2.98
C ASN A 179 17.56 1.31 -4.15
N GLN A 180 18.63 0.59 -3.87
CA GLN A 180 19.55 0.05 -4.88
C GLN A 180 19.60 -1.49 -4.85
N ASN A 181 19.30 -2.09 -3.69
CA ASN A 181 19.33 -3.52 -3.46
C ASN A 181 17.92 -4.08 -3.32
N GLU A 182 17.72 -5.30 -3.83
CA GLU A 182 16.45 -6.01 -3.69
C GLU A 182 16.08 -6.21 -2.21
N PRO A 183 14.81 -6.02 -1.82
CA PRO A 183 14.37 -6.24 -0.45
C PRO A 183 14.39 -7.72 -0.07
N ASN A 184 14.55 -7.98 1.23
CA ASN A 184 14.32 -9.32 1.76
C ASN A 184 12.81 -9.56 1.86
N LEU A 185 12.34 -10.68 1.30
CA LEU A 185 10.94 -11.07 1.31
C LEU A 185 10.76 -12.32 2.17
N LYS A 186 9.81 -12.27 3.10
CA LYS A 186 9.46 -13.43 3.94
C LYS A 186 7.96 -13.62 3.98
N LYS A 187 7.48 -14.79 3.55
CA LYS A 187 6.09 -15.19 3.79
C LYS A 187 5.85 -15.36 5.29
N ILE A 188 4.84 -14.69 5.82
CA ILE A 188 4.50 -14.71 7.25
C ILE A 188 3.08 -15.20 7.54
N ALA A 189 2.20 -15.21 6.53
CA ALA A 189 0.86 -15.79 6.62
C ALA A 189 0.40 -16.28 5.25
#